data_AF-A0A8J6VIM2-F1
#
_entry.id   AF-A0A8J6VIM2-F1
#
_cell.length_a   1.000
_cell.length_b   1.000
_cell.length_c   1.000
_cell.angle_alpha   90.00
_cell.angle_beta   90.00
_cell.angle_gamma   90.00
#
_symmetry.space_group_name_H-M   'P 1'
#
loop_
_entity.id
_entity.type
_entity.pdbx_description
1 polymer ?
#
loop_
_entity_poly.entity_id
_entity_poly.type
_entity_poly.pdbx_seq_one_letter_code
_entity_poly.pdbx_strand_id
1 'polypeptide(L)'
;MDLSGRDHENLLKISRDADWLLRQQNLSLSNDYLHNFYVKNLYERGLSTFRGKVFHDELIEAFKCHYSPTILKLLQCEFNEQSSNHWLLDLFRRKSRIRHPIRHLLTINFLGYTAEEVLKLPTKFKPFGDGPWPCLNRVCQHFKQPVIKECQLTPNHKKRSEPVGTFECICGFTYSQKSPDASAEDKLQKSRYTRIYGPLWKLTLIRLWDDETISLNQIARQLGVRPITLQRQAALLELTFPRVGSEKSTQLTPNLLYYRSNSNPETKKLNLLEKHQKNFLEVRQQHPLLSRSKLIEICSSTYLWLQRNCPDWLETHLPPPASKKGKKLPSSEVDWEKRDIELAAEVKAAAVHIRSNLASPIRVTVSQIGRDTGKYRSLRTQIDRLPLTAKVLAEMVETHEEFAVRKIEWAAKGFLEKNICPTQWQLQRRAKLSSQSRLIAVQQVKEAIDAALESLVSRAAVSDAEKSSVNDSRNLHEV
;
A
#
# COMPACT_ATOMS: atom_id res chain seq x y z
N MET A 1 -35.86 -13.79 -12.54
CA MET A 1 -34.48 -13.36 -12.83
C MET A 1 -33.92 -14.34 -13.82
N ASP A 2 -33.66 -13.90 -15.05
CA ASP A 2 -32.99 -14.73 -16.05
C ASP A 2 -31.49 -14.73 -15.72
N LEU A 3 -31.08 -15.67 -14.87
CA LEU A 3 -29.68 -15.85 -14.50
C LEU A 3 -29.05 -16.70 -15.60
N SER A 4 -28.06 -16.16 -16.30
CA SER A 4 -27.23 -16.94 -17.22
C SER A 4 -26.79 -18.26 -16.56
N GLY A 5 -26.63 -19.34 -17.33
CA GLY A 5 -26.33 -20.67 -16.77
C GLY A 5 -25.14 -20.68 -15.79
N ARG A 6 -24.12 -19.84 -16.06
CA ARG A 6 -22.95 -19.66 -15.19
C ARG A 6 -23.29 -19.05 -13.82
N ASP A 7 -24.18 -18.06 -13.76
CA ASP A 7 -24.58 -17.43 -12.50
C ASP A 7 -25.43 -18.40 -11.66
N HIS A 8 -26.29 -19.18 -12.30
CA HIS A 8 -27.05 -20.24 -11.64
C HIS A 8 -26.12 -21.30 -11.04
N GLU A 9 -25.13 -21.79 -11.79
CA GLU A 9 -24.14 -22.74 -11.30
C GLU A 9 -23.36 -22.23 -10.08
N ASN A 10 -22.93 -20.97 -10.12
CA ASN A 10 -22.22 -20.34 -9.00
C ASN A 10 -23.09 -20.26 -7.74
N LEU A 11 -24.35 -19.82 -7.88
CA LEU A 11 -25.30 -19.78 -6.76
C LEU A 11 -25.58 -21.18 -6.20
N LEU A 12 -25.71 -22.18 -7.08
CA LEU A 12 -25.95 -23.56 -6.67
C LEU A 12 -24.77 -24.10 -5.86
N LYS A 13 -23.52 -23.86 -6.30
CA LYS A 13 -22.32 -24.24 -5.55
C LYS A 13 -22.27 -23.58 -4.17
N ILE A 14 -22.47 -22.26 -4.11
CA ILE A 14 -22.49 -21.49 -2.86
C ILE A 14 -23.58 -22.02 -1.91
N SER A 15 -24.77 -22.33 -2.43
CA SER A 15 -25.89 -22.84 -1.63
C SER A 15 -25.60 -24.23 -1.05
N ARG A 16 -24.96 -25.11 -1.83
CA ARG A 16 -24.55 -26.46 -1.38
C ARG A 16 -23.48 -26.38 -0.30
N ASP A 17 -22.48 -25.51 -0.48
CA ASP A 17 -21.45 -25.30 0.53
C ASP A 17 -22.04 -24.72 1.83
N ALA A 18 -23.01 -23.80 1.72
CA ALA A 18 -23.70 -23.25 2.88
C ALA A 18 -24.54 -24.30 3.63
N ASP A 19 -25.34 -25.10 2.93
CA ASP A 19 -26.12 -26.20 3.51
C ASP A 19 -25.20 -27.24 4.17
N TRP A 20 -24.10 -27.61 3.50
CA TRP A 20 -23.12 -28.54 4.06
C TRP A 20 -22.51 -28.01 5.36
N LEU A 21 -22.08 -26.73 5.39
CA LEU A 21 -21.49 -26.10 6.58
C LEU A 21 -22.48 -26.05 7.75
N LEU A 22 -23.75 -25.74 7.50
CA LEU A 22 -24.79 -25.67 8.53
C LEU A 22 -25.12 -27.03 9.16
N ARG A 23 -24.83 -28.13 8.47
CA ARG A 23 -25.03 -29.50 8.97
C ARG A 23 -23.87 -30.03 9.81
N GLN A 24 -22.71 -29.36 9.82
CA GLN A 24 -21.55 -29.85 10.57
C GLN A 24 -21.67 -29.50 12.05
N GLN A 25 -21.20 -30.41 12.91
CA GLN A 25 -21.09 -30.19 14.35
C GLN A 25 -19.63 -29.99 14.74
N ASN A 26 -19.35 -29.04 15.65
CA ASN A 26 -18.02 -28.79 16.21
C ASN A 26 -16.91 -28.42 15.20
N LEU A 27 -17.25 -27.75 14.10
CA LEU A 27 -16.25 -27.16 13.20
C LEU A 27 -15.54 -25.97 13.86
N SER A 28 -14.23 -26.08 14.01
CA SER A 28 -13.37 -24.96 14.40
C SER A 28 -12.25 -24.78 13.37
N LEU A 29 -12.32 -23.67 12.63
CA LEU A 29 -11.31 -23.24 11.67
C LEU A 29 -10.62 -22.00 12.22
N SER A 30 -9.29 -22.02 12.34
CA SER A 30 -8.57 -20.81 12.71
C SER A 30 -8.57 -19.81 11.54
N ASN A 31 -8.64 -18.51 11.85
CA ASN A 31 -8.50 -17.48 10.82
C ASN A 31 -7.17 -17.60 10.05
N ASP A 32 -6.11 -18.07 10.74
CA ASP A 32 -4.80 -18.32 10.13
C ASP A 32 -4.83 -19.46 9.12
N TYR A 33 -5.63 -20.51 9.38
CA TYR A 33 -5.86 -21.60 8.42
C TYR A 33 -6.40 -21.07 7.11
N LEU A 34 -7.53 -20.34 7.16
CA LEU A 34 -8.20 -19.81 5.97
C LEU A 34 -7.32 -18.80 5.24
N HIS A 35 -6.64 -17.93 5.99
CA HIS A 35 -5.71 -16.96 5.41
C HIS A 35 -4.57 -17.65 4.65
N ASN A 36 -3.93 -18.67 5.23
CA ASN A 36 -2.85 -19.40 4.58
C ASN A 36 -3.36 -20.17 3.34
N PHE A 37 -4.55 -20.79 3.43
CA PHE A 37 -5.21 -21.44 2.32
C PHE A 37 -5.45 -20.46 1.15
N TYR A 38 -5.99 -19.28 1.43
CA TYR A 38 -6.26 -18.26 0.40
C TYR A 38 -4.98 -17.74 -0.25
N VAL A 39 -3.98 -17.36 0.56
CA VAL A 39 -2.70 -16.86 0.05
C VAL A 39 -2.01 -17.90 -0.84
N LYS A 40 -1.98 -19.17 -0.42
CA LYS A 40 -1.45 -20.28 -1.21
C LYS A 40 -2.12 -20.38 -2.58
N ASN A 41 -3.45 -20.43 -2.60
CA ASN A 41 -4.20 -20.66 -3.83
C ASN A 41 -4.24 -19.44 -4.76
N LEU A 42 -4.08 -18.23 -4.22
CA LEU A 42 -3.81 -17.04 -5.04
C LEU A 42 -2.42 -17.10 -5.67
N TYR A 43 -1.42 -17.53 -4.91
CA TYR A 43 -0.06 -17.68 -5.41
C TYR A 43 0.01 -18.71 -6.56
N GLU A 44 -0.65 -19.87 -6.43
CA GLU A 44 -0.71 -20.89 -7.48
C GLU A 44 -1.39 -20.38 -8.77
N ARG A 45 -2.21 -19.33 -8.67
CA ARG A 45 -2.87 -18.65 -9.80
C ARG A 45 -2.11 -17.41 -10.28
N GLY A 46 -0.93 -17.12 -9.73
CA GLY A 46 -0.15 -15.93 -10.08
C GLY A 46 -0.74 -14.61 -9.59
N LEU A 47 -1.72 -14.63 -8.68
CA LEU A 47 -2.44 -13.46 -8.15
C LEU A 47 -1.83 -12.92 -6.85
N SER A 48 -0.81 -13.59 -6.30
CA SER A 48 -0.07 -13.09 -5.15
C SER A 48 1.38 -13.55 -5.15
N THR A 49 2.21 -12.84 -4.38
CA THR A 49 3.56 -13.32 -4.03
C THR A 49 3.48 -14.44 -3.00
N PHE A 50 4.51 -15.28 -2.94
CA PHE A 50 4.61 -16.33 -1.91
C PHE A 50 4.56 -15.80 -0.46
N ARG A 51 4.85 -14.50 -0.25
CA ARG A 51 4.77 -13.83 1.07
C ARG A 51 3.37 -13.30 1.40
N GLY A 52 2.39 -13.50 0.51
CA GLY A 52 1.01 -13.05 0.71
C GLY A 52 0.71 -11.62 0.29
N LYS A 53 1.63 -10.93 -0.39
CA LYS A 53 1.29 -9.68 -1.09
C LYS A 53 0.44 -10.02 -2.32
N VAL A 54 -0.83 -9.62 -2.29
CA VAL A 54 -1.81 -9.77 -3.38
C VAL A 54 -1.56 -8.72 -4.47
N PHE A 55 -1.73 -9.12 -5.74
CA PHE A 55 -1.75 -8.21 -6.88
C PHE A 55 -3.19 -7.74 -7.12
N HIS A 56 -3.43 -6.44 -6.91
CA HIS A 56 -4.78 -5.91 -6.72
C HIS A 56 -5.58 -5.90 -8.02
N ASP A 57 -4.99 -5.38 -9.09
CA ASP A 57 -5.64 -5.23 -10.38
C ASP A 57 -5.96 -6.60 -10.99
N GLU A 58 -4.98 -7.51 -10.96
CA GLU A 58 -5.10 -8.87 -11.49
C GLU A 58 -6.14 -9.70 -10.71
N LEU A 59 -6.23 -9.52 -9.39
CA LEU A 59 -7.25 -10.17 -8.59
C LEU A 59 -8.65 -9.65 -8.93
N ILE A 60 -8.84 -8.33 -9.02
CA ILE A 60 -10.14 -7.74 -9.35
C ILE A 60 -10.60 -8.23 -10.72
N GLU A 61 -9.72 -8.17 -11.71
CA GLU A 61 -10.02 -8.61 -13.07
C GLU A 61 -10.44 -10.09 -13.09
N ALA A 62 -9.63 -10.97 -12.49
CA ALA A 62 -9.94 -12.40 -12.41
C ALA A 62 -11.28 -12.66 -11.68
N PHE A 63 -11.54 -11.94 -10.59
CA PHE A 63 -12.76 -12.10 -9.81
C PHE A 63 -14.02 -11.65 -10.58
N LYS A 64 -13.93 -10.56 -11.34
CA LYS A 64 -15.01 -10.05 -12.21
C LYS A 64 -15.25 -10.92 -13.44
N CYS A 65 -14.20 -11.56 -13.98
CA CYS A 65 -14.38 -12.56 -15.03
C CYS A 65 -15.11 -13.82 -14.52
N HIS A 66 -15.06 -14.08 -13.21
CA HIS A 66 -15.71 -15.22 -12.59
C HIS A 66 -17.16 -14.93 -12.14
N TYR A 67 -17.42 -13.77 -11.52
CA TYR A 67 -18.74 -13.38 -11.03
C TYR A 67 -19.31 -12.16 -11.76
N SER A 68 -20.55 -12.27 -12.22
CA SER A 68 -21.26 -11.14 -12.82
C SER A 68 -21.58 -10.03 -11.79
N PRO A 69 -21.77 -8.77 -12.22
CA PRO A 69 -22.25 -7.72 -11.32
C PRO A 69 -23.61 -8.08 -10.67
N THR A 70 -24.46 -8.81 -11.40
CA THR A 70 -25.80 -9.22 -10.94
C THR A 70 -25.72 -10.13 -9.71
N ILE A 71 -24.88 -11.17 -9.72
CA ILE A 71 -24.73 -12.07 -8.57
C ILE A 71 -24.09 -11.36 -7.37
N LEU A 72 -23.11 -10.46 -7.61
CA LEU A 72 -22.49 -9.69 -6.53
C LEU A 72 -23.48 -8.74 -5.86
N LYS A 73 -24.37 -8.10 -6.65
CA LYS A 73 -25.45 -7.25 -6.13
C LYS A 73 -26.47 -8.06 -5.34
N LEU A 74 -26.89 -9.22 -5.87
CA LEU A 74 -27.84 -10.12 -5.21
C LEU A 74 -27.33 -10.58 -3.82
N LEU A 75 -26.04 -10.91 -3.73
CA LEU A 75 -25.40 -11.36 -2.49
C LEU A 75 -24.87 -10.21 -1.61
N GLN A 76 -25.18 -8.95 -1.94
CA GLN A 76 -24.70 -7.75 -1.22
C GLN A 76 -23.17 -7.71 -1.06
N CYS A 77 -22.47 -8.15 -2.11
CA CYS A 77 -21.01 -8.29 -2.18
C CYS A 77 -20.39 -7.39 -3.24
N GLU A 78 -21.05 -6.30 -3.62
CA GLU A 78 -20.45 -5.24 -4.44
C GLU A 78 -19.24 -4.61 -3.73
N PHE A 79 -18.26 -4.14 -4.49
CA PHE A 79 -17.07 -3.46 -3.97
C PHE A 79 -16.57 -2.36 -4.91
N ASN A 80 -15.93 -1.34 -4.35
CA ASN A 80 -15.31 -0.27 -5.11
C ASN A 80 -13.92 -0.70 -5.59
N GLU A 81 -13.74 -0.79 -6.90
CA GLU A 81 -12.51 -1.24 -7.57
C GLU A 81 -11.37 -0.22 -7.46
N GLN A 82 -11.68 1.08 -7.41
CA GLN A 82 -10.68 2.14 -7.29
C GLN A 82 -10.12 2.27 -5.87
N SER A 83 -10.78 1.67 -4.89
CA SER A 83 -10.34 1.66 -3.50
C SER A 83 -9.42 0.48 -3.24
N SER A 84 -8.33 0.68 -2.53
CA SER A 84 -7.58 -0.45 -1.95
C SER A 84 -8.24 -0.99 -0.67
N ASN A 85 -9.34 -0.40 -0.21
CA ASN A 85 -10.00 -0.73 1.05
C ASN A 85 -11.41 -1.27 0.79
N HIS A 86 -11.50 -2.54 0.41
CA HIS A 86 -12.77 -3.26 0.22
C HIS A 86 -12.68 -4.72 0.71
N TRP A 87 -13.84 -5.36 0.82
CA TRP A 87 -13.98 -6.66 1.48
C TRP A 87 -13.15 -7.77 0.82
N LEU A 88 -13.05 -7.78 -0.52
CA LEU A 88 -12.31 -8.80 -1.25
C LEU A 88 -10.82 -8.77 -0.87
N LEU A 89 -10.17 -7.60 -0.92
CA LEU A 89 -8.78 -7.47 -0.45
C LEU A 89 -8.62 -7.74 1.05
N ASP A 90 -9.62 -7.36 1.85
CA ASP A 90 -9.59 -7.56 3.30
C ASP A 90 -9.57 -9.04 3.69
N LEU A 91 -10.10 -9.97 2.88
CA LEU A 91 -9.99 -11.42 3.12
C LEU A 91 -8.54 -11.91 3.15
N PHE A 92 -7.68 -11.29 2.34
CA PHE A 92 -6.29 -11.70 2.20
C PHE A 92 -5.34 -10.94 3.12
N ARG A 93 -5.83 -10.01 3.94
CA ARG A 93 -5.00 -9.28 4.92
C ARG A 93 -4.93 -10.03 6.24
N ARG A 94 -3.75 -10.08 6.87
CA ARG A 94 -3.58 -10.55 8.27
C ARG A 94 -4.19 -9.52 9.22
N LYS A 95 -5.51 -9.58 9.42
CA LYS A 95 -6.27 -8.79 10.40
C LYS A 95 -7.20 -9.72 11.17
N SER A 96 -7.28 -9.56 12.49
CA SER A 96 -8.13 -10.32 13.41
C SER A 96 -9.62 -9.95 13.33
N ARG A 97 -10.12 -9.60 12.14
CA ARG A 97 -11.53 -9.24 11.95
C ARG A 97 -12.30 -10.44 11.43
N ILE A 98 -13.44 -10.71 12.05
CA ILE A 98 -14.43 -11.66 11.53
C ILE A 98 -14.96 -11.10 10.20
N ARG A 99 -15.06 -11.96 9.20
CA ARG A 99 -15.52 -11.61 7.85
C ARG A 99 -16.79 -12.37 7.53
N HIS A 100 -17.62 -11.78 6.67
CA HIS A 100 -18.93 -12.33 6.37
C HIS A 100 -18.82 -13.73 5.73
N PRO A 101 -19.58 -14.75 6.18
CA PRO A 101 -19.51 -16.11 5.65
C PRO A 101 -19.69 -16.19 4.13
N ILE A 102 -20.65 -15.45 3.57
CA ILE A 102 -20.86 -15.42 2.11
C ILE A 102 -19.61 -15.01 1.31
N ARG A 103 -18.76 -14.14 1.87
CA ARG A 103 -17.53 -13.67 1.21
C ARG A 103 -16.45 -14.75 1.21
N HIS A 104 -16.42 -15.58 2.26
CA HIS A 104 -15.60 -16.79 2.29
C HIS A 104 -16.06 -17.79 1.23
N LEU A 105 -17.37 -18.06 1.14
CA LEU A 105 -17.93 -18.97 0.14
C LEU A 105 -17.64 -18.50 -1.29
N LEU A 106 -17.83 -17.21 -1.57
CA LEU A 106 -17.47 -16.62 -2.86
C LEU A 106 -15.99 -16.82 -3.20
N THR A 107 -15.11 -16.68 -2.21
CA THR A 107 -13.66 -16.84 -2.40
C THR A 107 -13.27 -18.30 -2.59
N ILE A 108 -13.87 -19.22 -1.83
CA ILE A 108 -13.66 -20.66 -1.94
C ILE A 108 -14.05 -21.16 -3.34
N ASN A 109 -15.25 -20.80 -3.80
CA ASN A 109 -15.73 -21.13 -5.15
C ASN A 109 -14.88 -20.47 -6.26
N PHE A 110 -14.47 -19.21 -6.09
CA PHE A 110 -13.56 -18.53 -7.03
C PHE A 110 -12.22 -19.25 -7.16
N LEU A 111 -11.70 -19.79 -6.05
CA LEU A 111 -10.48 -20.59 -6.02
C LEU A 111 -10.73 -22.04 -6.48
N GLY A 112 -11.94 -22.40 -6.91
CA GLY A 112 -12.27 -23.70 -7.48
C GLY A 112 -12.31 -24.84 -6.46
N TYR A 113 -12.61 -24.54 -5.20
CA TYR A 113 -12.81 -25.55 -4.15
C TYR A 113 -14.23 -25.46 -3.59
N THR A 114 -14.64 -26.52 -2.91
CA THR A 114 -15.81 -26.58 -2.02
C THR A 114 -15.41 -26.30 -0.57
N ALA A 115 -16.38 -25.96 0.27
CA ALA A 115 -16.13 -25.77 1.70
C ALA A 115 -15.57 -27.04 2.36
N GLU A 116 -16.06 -28.21 1.95
CA GLU A 116 -15.62 -29.51 2.44
C GLU A 116 -14.15 -29.81 2.08
N GLU A 117 -13.74 -29.55 0.84
CA GLU A 117 -12.36 -29.76 0.40
C GLU A 117 -11.39 -28.85 1.17
N VAL A 118 -11.78 -27.59 1.37
CA VAL A 118 -10.96 -26.62 2.11
C VAL A 118 -10.61 -27.13 3.50
N LEU A 119 -11.56 -27.80 4.17
CA LEU A 119 -11.38 -28.37 5.52
C LEU A 119 -10.47 -29.59 5.57
N LYS A 120 -10.25 -30.27 4.44
CA LYS A 120 -9.42 -31.48 4.34
C LYS A 120 -7.98 -31.21 3.86
N LEU A 121 -7.69 -29.99 3.40
CA LEU A 121 -6.41 -29.67 2.78
C LEU A 121 -5.28 -29.34 3.79
N PRO A 122 -4.03 -29.69 3.50
CA PRO A 122 -2.91 -29.34 4.36
C PRO A 122 -2.63 -27.83 4.38
N THR A 123 -2.32 -27.31 5.57
CA THR A 123 -2.24 -25.88 5.92
C THR A 123 -0.98 -25.15 5.48
N LYS A 124 0.14 -25.86 5.37
CA LYS A 124 1.45 -25.22 5.19
C LYS A 124 1.82 -25.18 3.72
N PHE A 125 1.83 -23.97 3.16
CA PHE A 125 2.42 -23.74 1.85
C PHE A 125 3.95 -23.86 1.93
N LYS A 126 4.48 -24.93 1.34
CA LYS A 126 5.92 -25.22 1.29
C LYS A 126 6.34 -25.35 -0.18
N PRO A 127 6.80 -24.26 -0.84
CA PRO A 127 7.09 -24.27 -2.28
C PRO A 127 8.22 -25.24 -2.68
N PHE A 128 9.04 -25.67 -1.72
CA PHE A 128 10.11 -26.65 -1.91
C PHE A 128 9.87 -27.96 -1.15
N GLY A 129 8.63 -28.21 -0.74
CA GLY A 129 8.24 -29.38 0.04
C GLY A 129 8.79 -29.33 1.47
N ASP A 130 8.72 -30.48 2.12
CA ASP A 130 9.28 -30.69 3.43
C ASP A 130 10.77 -30.99 3.36
N GLY A 131 11.55 -30.32 4.21
CA GLY A 131 12.94 -30.68 4.44
C GLY A 131 13.06 -32.00 5.22
N PRO A 132 14.27 -32.53 5.38
CA PRO A 132 15.53 -31.90 4.99
C PRO A 132 15.89 -32.07 3.51
N TRP A 133 16.58 -31.07 2.94
CA TRP A 133 17.03 -31.04 1.54
C TRP A 133 18.45 -31.58 1.36
N PRO A 134 18.79 -32.09 0.16
CA PRO A 134 20.07 -32.74 -0.08
C PRO A 134 21.24 -31.75 -0.13
N CYS A 135 22.41 -32.15 0.39
CA CYS A 135 23.64 -31.43 0.08
C CYS A 135 24.07 -31.67 -1.37
N LEU A 136 24.41 -30.61 -2.11
CA LEU A 136 24.87 -30.71 -3.50
C LEU A 136 26.39 -30.56 -3.67
N ASN A 137 27.14 -30.53 -2.56
CA ASN A 137 28.59 -30.51 -2.60
C ASN A 137 29.14 -31.92 -2.87
N ARG A 138 29.70 -32.15 -4.07
CA ARG A 138 30.19 -33.47 -4.50
C ARG A 138 31.32 -34.05 -3.63
N VAL A 139 32.09 -33.19 -2.97
CA VAL A 139 33.22 -33.61 -2.13
C VAL A 139 32.85 -33.67 -0.65
N CYS A 140 31.58 -33.46 -0.31
CA CYS A 140 31.07 -33.64 1.05
C CYS A 140 30.67 -35.09 1.29
N GLN A 141 30.95 -35.61 2.48
CA GLN A 141 30.49 -36.94 2.93
C GLN A 141 28.96 -37.11 2.89
N HIS A 142 28.21 -35.99 3.00
CA HIS A 142 26.75 -35.97 2.95
C HIS A 142 26.21 -35.65 1.55
N PHE A 143 26.99 -35.83 0.48
CA PHE A 143 26.55 -35.55 -0.88
C PHE A 143 25.25 -36.32 -1.21
N LYS A 144 24.24 -35.60 -1.69
CA LYS A 144 22.86 -36.05 -1.94
C LYS A 144 22.09 -36.55 -0.71
N GLN A 145 22.67 -36.56 0.49
CA GLN A 145 21.96 -36.92 1.71
C GLN A 145 21.12 -35.73 2.22
N PRO A 146 19.90 -35.97 2.74
CA PRO A 146 18.99 -34.93 3.19
C PRO A 146 19.41 -34.39 4.58
N VAL A 147 20.34 -33.43 4.59
CA VAL A 147 20.93 -32.86 5.82
C VAL A 147 20.58 -31.39 6.07
N ILE A 148 20.06 -30.69 5.06
CA ILE A 148 19.73 -29.27 5.16
C ILE A 148 18.34 -29.12 5.74
N LYS A 149 18.22 -28.60 6.96
CA LYS A 149 16.93 -28.51 7.68
C LYS A 149 16.10 -27.28 7.31
N GLU A 150 16.74 -26.22 6.83
CA GLU A 150 16.11 -24.93 6.61
C GLU A 150 16.21 -24.46 5.16
N CYS A 151 15.17 -23.77 4.69
CA CYS A 151 15.11 -23.14 3.38
C CYS A 151 14.77 -21.66 3.55
N GLN A 152 15.69 -20.79 3.15
CA GLN A 152 15.47 -19.35 3.16
C GLN A 152 14.77 -18.90 1.88
N LEU A 153 13.58 -18.32 2.01
CA LEU A 153 12.76 -17.92 0.86
C LEU A 153 12.94 -16.44 0.50
N THR A 154 13.29 -16.21 -0.76
CA THR A 154 13.43 -14.87 -1.35
C THR A 154 12.53 -14.71 -2.57
N PRO A 155 11.97 -13.51 -2.83
CA PRO A 155 11.18 -13.26 -4.03
C PRO A 155 12.06 -13.24 -5.28
N ASN A 156 11.55 -13.78 -6.37
CA ASN A 156 12.15 -13.61 -7.69
C ASN A 156 11.64 -12.30 -8.30
N HIS A 157 12.55 -11.36 -8.54
CA HIS A 157 12.22 -10.06 -9.11
C HIS A 157 11.74 -10.14 -10.57
N LYS A 158 12.14 -11.18 -11.32
CA LYS A 158 11.75 -11.36 -12.73
C LYS A 158 10.39 -12.04 -12.89
N LYS A 159 10.09 -13.00 -12.02
CA LYS A 159 8.80 -13.73 -11.99
C LYS A 159 8.35 -13.90 -10.55
N ARG A 160 7.44 -13.03 -10.11
CA ARG A 160 7.05 -12.91 -8.70
C ARG A 160 6.31 -14.13 -8.14
N SER A 161 5.72 -14.93 -9.03
CA SER A 161 5.09 -16.22 -8.76
C SER A 161 6.08 -17.39 -8.65
N GLU A 162 7.40 -17.16 -8.75
CA GLU A 162 8.42 -18.22 -8.61
C GLU A 162 9.42 -17.86 -7.49
N PRO A 163 9.18 -18.20 -6.21
CA PRO A 163 10.12 -17.90 -5.14
C PRO A 163 11.45 -18.63 -5.35
N VAL A 164 12.51 -18.08 -4.78
CA VAL A 164 13.84 -18.68 -4.75
C VAL A 164 14.12 -19.16 -3.34
N GLY A 165 14.28 -20.47 -3.19
CA GLY A 165 14.78 -21.11 -1.98
C GLY A 165 16.30 -21.07 -1.97
N THR A 166 16.89 -20.76 -0.82
CA THR A 166 18.33 -20.85 -0.56
C THR A 166 18.57 -21.89 0.53
N PHE A 167 19.49 -22.81 0.25
CA PHE A 167 19.76 -24.00 1.03
C PHE A 167 21.23 -23.99 1.43
N GLU A 168 21.49 -24.02 2.73
CA GLU A 168 22.83 -23.98 3.29
C GLU A 168 23.11 -25.28 4.04
N CYS A 169 24.15 -25.99 3.60
CA CYS A 169 24.61 -27.21 4.26
C CYS A 169 25.63 -26.87 5.35
N ILE A 170 25.66 -27.71 6.39
CA ILE A 170 26.66 -27.68 7.46
C ILE A 170 28.12 -27.72 6.95
N CYS A 171 28.37 -28.21 5.73
CA CYS A 171 29.70 -28.18 5.11
C CYS A 171 30.09 -26.80 4.52
N GLY A 172 29.24 -25.78 4.68
CA GLY A 172 29.43 -24.43 4.15
C GLY A 172 29.07 -24.26 2.67
N PHE A 173 28.53 -25.29 2.02
CA PHE A 173 28.05 -25.21 0.64
C PHE A 173 26.62 -24.65 0.61
N THR A 174 26.40 -23.65 -0.25
CA THR A 174 25.10 -22.98 -0.41
C THR A 174 24.66 -22.98 -1.86
N TYR A 175 23.44 -23.42 -2.12
CA TYR A 175 22.81 -23.30 -3.44
C TYR A 175 21.43 -22.65 -3.35
N SER A 176 20.99 -22.10 -4.47
CA SER A 176 19.61 -21.65 -4.64
C SER A 176 18.88 -22.50 -5.67
N GLN A 177 17.56 -22.57 -5.50
CA GLN A 177 16.65 -23.22 -6.43
C GLN A 177 15.44 -22.32 -6.64
N LYS A 178 15.01 -22.13 -7.89
CA LYS A 178 13.71 -21.51 -8.18
C LYS A 178 12.61 -22.55 -7.96
N SER A 179 11.47 -22.12 -7.44
CA SER A 179 10.30 -22.98 -7.31
C SER A 179 9.98 -23.59 -8.67
N PRO A 180 9.82 -24.92 -8.77
CA PRO A 180 9.47 -25.54 -10.03
C PRO A 180 8.06 -25.10 -10.47
N ASP A 181 7.93 -24.68 -11.73
CA ASP A 181 6.63 -24.49 -12.39
C ASP A 181 5.96 -25.83 -12.78
N ALA A 182 6.72 -26.94 -12.75
CA ALA A 182 6.25 -28.27 -13.16
C ALA A 182 7.11 -29.40 -12.56
N SER A 183 6.48 -30.56 -12.38
CA SER A 183 6.97 -31.80 -11.72
C SER A 183 8.12 -32.55 -12.43
N ALA A 184 8.73 -32.01 -13.49
CA ALA A 184 9.80 -32.70 -14.21
C ALA A 184 11.16 -32.50 -13.51
N GLU A 185 11.80 -33.60 -13.12
CA GLU A 185 13.11 -33.61 -12.42
C GLU A 185 14.22 -32.89 -13.21
N ASP A 186 14.19 -32.97 -14.55
CA ASP A 186 15.12 -32.24 -15.43
C ASP A 186 14.97 -30.71 -15.34
N LYS A 187 13.75 -30.19 -15.13
CA LYS A 187 13.52 -28.76 -14.91
C LYS A 187 14.02 -28.34 -13.53
N LEU A 188 13.90 -29.22 -12.54
CA LEU A 188 14.39 -29.00 -11.18
C LEU A 188 15.92 -28.85 -11.14
N GLN A 189 16.65 -29.65 -11.90
CA GLN A 189 18.10 -29.56 -11.93
C GLN A 189 18.59 -28.30 -12.66
N LYS A 190 17.89 -27.87 -13.72
CA LYS A 190 18.19 -26.62 -14.44
C LYS A 190 17.87 -25.36 -13.64
N SER A 191 17.00 -25.42 -12.64
CA SER A 191 16.63 -24.27 -11.79
C SER A 191 17.59 -24.03 -10.63
N ARG A 192 18.52 -24.97 -10.37
CA ARG A 192 19.52 -24.88 -9.29
C ARG A 192 20.76 -24.12 -9.74
N TYR A 193 21.30 -23.31 -8.84
CA TYR A 193 22.60 -22.65 -9.05
C TYR A 193 23.36 -22.49 -7.74
N THR A 194 24.67 -22.72 -7.79
CA THR A 194 25.57 -22.57 -6.64
C THR A 194 25.74 -21.10 -6.29
N ARG A 195 25.56 -20.76 -5.01
CA ARG A 195 25.89 -19.43 -4.48
C ARG A 195 27.28 -19.42 -3.87
N ILE A 196 27.56 -20.41 -3.02
CA ILE A 196 28.79 -20.52 -2.24
C ILE A 196 29.26 -21.97 -2.31
N TYR A 197 30.49 -22.19 -2.75
CA TYR A 197 31.10 -23.53 -2.79
C TYR A 197 31.49 -24.03 -1.39
N GLY A 198 31.80 -23.12 -0.48
CA GLY A 198 32.16 -23.44 0.91
C GLY A 198 33.63 -23.87 1.10
N PRO A 199 34.09 -23.96 2.36
CA PRO A 199 35.49 -24.25 2.69
C PRO A 199 35.97 -25.60 2.16
N LEU A 200 35.17 -26.66 2.35
CA LEU A 200 35.54 -28.02 1.94
C LEU A 200 35.83 -28.13 0.44
N TRP A 201 34.98 -27.50 -0.37
CA TRP A 201 35.15 -27.48 -1.82
C TRP A 201 36.41 -26.70 -2.22
N LYS A 202 36.66 -25.54 -1.59
CA LYS A 202 37.84 -24.69 -1.85
C LYS A 202 39.14 -25.41 -1.48
N LEU A 203 39.21 -26.01 -0.29
CA LEU A 203 40.38 -26.78 0.15
C LEU A 203 40.66 -27.97 -0.80
N THR A 204 39.59 -28.64 -1.26
CA THR A 204 39.74 -29.73 -2.23
C THR A 204 40.25 -29.21 -3.58
N LEU A 205 39.78 -28.05 -4.05
CA LEU A 205 40.31 -27.40 -5.25
C LEU A 205 41.81 -27.09 -5.09
N ILE A 206 42.22 -26.47 -3.99
CA ILE A 206 43.64 -26.13 -3.73
C ILE A 206 44.50 -27.38 -3.85
N ARG A 207 44.14 -28.46 -3.13
CA ARG A 207 44.89 -29.72 -3.16
C ARG A 207 44.99 -30.34 -4.55
N LEU A 208 43.89 -30.34 -5.33
CA LEU A 208 43.87 -30.92 -6.67
C LEU A 208 44.50 -30.01 -7.73
N TRP A 209 44.61 -28.71 -7.46
CA TRP A 209 45.17 -27.75 -8.40
C TRP A 209 46.66 -28.01 -8.62
N ASP A 210 47.40 -28.37 -7.55
CA ASP A 210 48.84 -28.62 -7.62
C ASP A 210 49.21 -30.06 -8.02
N ASP A 211 48.22 -30.96 -8.16
CA ASP A 211 48.45 -32.37 -8.48
C ASP A 211 48.61 -32.60 -10.00
N GLU A 212 49.84 -32.81 -10.47
CA GLU A 212 50.14 -33.00 -11.90
C GLU A 212 49.49 -34.25 -12.52
N THR A 213 49.10 -35.24 -11.71
CA THR A 213 48.56 -36.52 -12.20
C THR A 213 47.09 -36.41 -12.63
N ILE A 214 46.39 -35.37 -12.20
CA ILE A 214 44.97 -35.14 -12.51
C ILE A 214 44.81 -34.03 -13.53
N SER A 215 44.03 -34.29 -14.57
CA SER A 215 43.68 -33.28 -15.58
C SER A 215 42.62 -32.30 -15.06
N LEU A 216 42.61 -31.08 -15.59
CA LEU A 216 41.60 -30.06 -15.26
C LEU A 216 40.15 -30.57 -15.43
N ASN A 217 39.90 -31.43 -16.43
CA ASN A 217 38.59 -32.03 -16.66
C ASN A 217 38.20 -33.05 -15.59
N GLN A 218 39.15 -33.84 -15.09
CA GLN A 218 38.91 -34.77 -13.98
C GLN A 218 38.60 -34.01 -12.69
N ILE A 219 39.37 -32.94 -12.38
CA ILE A 219 39.05 -32.05 -11.26
C ILE A 219 37.64 -31.50 -11.40
N ALA A 220 37.26 -31.05 -12.60
CA ALA A 220 35.95 -30.44 -12.85
C ALA A 220 34.81 -31.45 -12.61
N ARG A 221 34.98 -32.70 -13.04
CA ARG A 221 34.03 -33.80 -12.79
C ARG A 221 33.92 -34.13 -11.30
N GLN A 222 35.04 -34.19 -10.59
CA GLN A 222 35.10 -34.48 -9.15
C GLN A 222 34.41 -33.38 -8.33
N LEU A 223 34.69 -32.12 -8.65
CA LEU A 223 34.10 -30.96 -7.98
C LEU A 223 32.70 -30.57 -8.49
N GLY A 224 32.24 -31.20 -9.57
CA GLY A 224 30.87 -31.04 -10.10
C GLY A 224 30.62 -29.74 -10.83
N VAL A 225 31.65 -29.16 -11.45
CA VAL A 225 31.58 -27.87 -12.16
C VAL A 225 32.15 -27.99 -13.58
N ARG A 226 32.06 -26.92 -14.37
CA ARG A 226 32.74 -26.83 -15.67
C ARG A 226 34.19 -26.38 -15.48
N PRO A 227 35.14 -26.75 -16.38
CA PRO A 227 36.55 -26.35 -16.26
C PRO A 227 36.77 -24.84 -16.11
N ILE A 228 36.02 -24.01 -16.85
CA ILE A 228 36.09 -22.55 -16.72
C ILE A 228 35.73 -22.04 -15.31
N THR A 229 34.83 -22.75 -14.62
CA THR A 229 34.45 -22.42 -13.24
C THR A 229 35.60 -22.70 -12.28
N LEU A 230 36.39 -23.76 -12.51
CA LEU A 230 37.60 -24.03 -11.74
C LEU A 230 38.62 -22.91 -11.90
N GLN A 231 38.92 -22.52 -13.15
CA GLN A 231 39.88 -21.44 -13.43
C GLN A 231 39.45 -20.13 -12.76
N ARG A 232 38.15 -19.81 -12.80
CA ARG A 232 37.57 -18.66 -12.10
C ARG A 232 37.77 -18.74 -10.58
N GLN A 233 37.48 -19.89 -9.97
CA GLN A 233 37.65 -20.06 -8.52
C GLN A 233 39.13 -20.10 -8.11
N ALA A 234 40.01 -20.71 -8.90
CA ALA A 234 41.45 -20.71 -8.68
C ALA A 234 42.03 -19.30 -8.76
N ALA A 235 41.60 -18.47 -9.72
CA ALA A 235 41.98 -17.07 -9.80
C ALA A 235 41.49 -16.27 -8.57
N LEU A 236 40.29 -16.57 -8.04
CA LEU A 236 39.80 -15.95 -6.80
C LEU A 236 40.57 -16.36 -5.54
N LEU A 237 41.11 -17.59 -5.54
CA LEU A 237 41.94 -18.12 -4.46
C LEU A 237 43.43 -17.79 -4.63
N GLU A 238 43.79 -17.05 -5.68
CA GLU A 238 45.16 -16.63 -5.98
C GLU A 238 46.14 -17.79 -6.17
N LEU A 239 45.64 -18.90 -6.73
CA LEU A 239 46.47 -20.07 -7.04
C LEU A 239 47.43 -19.78 -8.19
N THR A 240 48.41 -20.66 -8.38
CA THR A 240 49.43 -20.53 -9.42
C THR A 240 48.85 -20.75 -10.82
N PHE A 241 49.19 -19.85 -11.75
CA PHE A 241 48.85 -19.94 -13.18
C PHE A 241 50.12 -19.82 -14.04
N PRO A 242 50.22 -20.57 -15.15
CA PRO A 242 49.30 -21.63 -15.52
C PRO A 242 49.48 -22.86 -14.60
N ARG A 243 48.45 -23.69 -14.51
CA ARG A 243 48.49 -24.91 -13.70
C ARG A 243 49.52 -25.87 -14.26
N VAL A 244 50.27 -26.51 -13.36
CA VAL A 244 51.26 -27.54 -13.71
C VAL A 244 50.58 -28.73 -14.42
N GLY A 245 51.20 -29.21 -15.49
CA GLY A 245 50.68 -30.28 -16.35
C GLY A 245 49.50 -29.87 -17.24
N SER A 246 49.20 -28.57 -17.34
CA SER A 246 48.05 -28.04 -18.12
C SER A 246 48.30 -26.61 -18.62
N GLU A 247 49.54 -26.30 -18.97
CA GLU A 247 50.07 -24.94 -19.17
C GLU A 247 49.33 -24.17 -20.26
N LYS A 248 49.01 -24.85 -21.37
CA LYS A 248 48.30 -24.26 -22.51
C LYS A 248 46.83 -23.94 -22.19
N SER A 249 46.19 -24.73 -21.34
CA SER A 249 44.74 -24.67 -21.10
C SER A 249 44.33 -23.80 -19.91
N THR A 250 45.29 -23.42 -19.08
CA THR A 250 45.05 -22.73 -17.80
C THR A 250 45.84 -21.42 -17.70
N GLN A 251 46.10 -20.74 -18.81
CA GLN A 251 46.74 -19.43 -18.75
C GLN A 251 45.83 -18.39 -18.06
N LEU A 252 46.46 -17.46 -17.34
CA LEU A 252 45.75 -16.37 -16.68
C LEU A 252 45.31 -15.33 -17.73
N THR A 253 44.08 -15.47 -18.21
CA THR A 253 43.53 -14.57 -19.24
C THR A 253 43.02 -13.25 -18.64
N PRO A 254 42.96 -12.15 -19.43
CA PRO A 254 42.36 -10.89 -19.00
C PRO A 254 40.92 -11.04 -18.47
N ASN A 255 40.14 -11.96 -19.04
CA ASN A 255 38.78 -12.27 -18.58
C ASN A 255 38.75 -12.88 -17.17
N LEU A 256 39.74 -13.71 -16.82
CA LEU A 256 39.85 -14.28 -15.47
C LEU A 256 40.28 -13.23 -14.45
N LEU A 257 41.20 -12.33 -14.82
CA LEU A 257 41.59 -11.17 -14.01
C LEU A 257 40.40 -10.23 -13.76
N TYR A 258 39.64 -9.92 -14.82
CA TYR A 258 38.40 -9.14 -14.72
C TYR A 258 37.36 -9.82 -13.81
N TYR A 259 37.23 -11.15 -13.91
CA TYR A 259 36.33 -11.89 -13.03
C TYR A 259 36.79 -11.84 -11.56
N ARG A 260 38.10 -11.97 -11.31
CA ARG A 260 38.70 -11.85 -9.97
C ARG A 260 38.42 -10.49 -9.35
N SER A 261 38.73 -9.40 -10.08
CA SER A 261 38.51 -8.03 -9.60
C SER A 261 37.03 -7.71 -9.36
N ASN A 262 36.09 -8.24 -10.14
CA ASN A 262 34.67 -7.98 -9.90
C ASN A 262 34.02 -8.85 -8.82
N SER A 263 34.71 -9.90 -8.37
CA SER A 263 34.18 -10.85 -7.37
C SER A 263 34.72 -10.59 -5.96
N ASN A 264 35.89 -9.95 -5.83
CA ASN A 264 36.34 -9.44 -4.53
C ASN A 264 35.43 -8.24 -4.14
N PRO A 265 34.82 -8.23 -2.94
CA PRO A 265 33.89 -7.17 -2.51
C PRO A 265 34.49 -5.76 -2.53
N GLU A 266 35.77 -5.60 -2.20
CA GLU A 266 36.45 -4.30 -2.15
C GLU A 266 36.69 -3.76 -3.55
N THR A 267 37.23 -4.59 -4.44
CA THR A 267 37.44 -4.23 -5.85
C THR A 267 36.12 -4.08 -6.61
N LYS A 268 35.06 -4.84 -6.25
CA LYS A 268 33.72 -4.64 -6.79
C LYS A 268 33.14 -3.28 -6.38
N LYS A 269 33.35 -2.88 -5.11
CA LYS A 269 32.96 -1.55 -4.63
C LYS A 269 33.72 -0.46 -5.39
N LEU A 270 35.02 -0.66 -5.63
CA LEU A 270 35.87 0.26 -6.39
C LEU A 270 35.43 0.37 -7.86
N ASN A 271 35.22 -0.75 -8.56
CA ASN A 271 34.72 -0.77 -9.94
C ASN A 271 33.33 -0.13 -10.07
N LEU A 272 32.46 -0.35 -9.08
CA LEU A 272 31.12 0.24 -9.06
C LEU A 272 31.19 1.76 -8.79
N LEU A 273 32.12 2.19 -7.93
CA LEU A 273 32.44 3.60 -7.71
C LEU A 273 32.90 4.26 -9.01
N GLU A 274 33.93 3.70 -9.67
CA GLU A 274 34.45 4.19 -10.95
C GLU A 274 33.35 4.29 -12.02
N LYS A 275 32.49 3.28 -12.11
CA LYS A 275 31.35 3.28 -13.04
C LYS A 275 30.39 4.44 -12.76
N HIS A 276 30.00 4.64 -11.50
CA HIS A 276 29.08 5.73 -11.15
C HIS A 276 29.74 7.11 -11.33
N GLN A 277 31.03 7.24 -11.00
CA GLN A 277 31.81 8.46 -11.24
C GLN A 277 31.87 8.79 -12.73
N LYS A 278 32.20 7.81 -13.58
CA LYS A 278 32.23 7.97 -15.05
C LYS A 278 30.88 8.38 -15.61
N ASN A 279 29.81 7.67 -15.25
CA ASN A 279 28.46 8.00 -15.69
C ASN A 279 28.06 9.43 -15.28
N PHE A 280 28.41 9.85 -14.07
CA PHE A 280 28.13 11.20 -13.59
C PHE A 280 28.90 12.27 -14.40
N LEU A 281 30.18 12.03 -14.67
CA LEU A 281 31.01 12.91 -15.49
C LEU A 281 30.52 13.01 -16.94
N GLU A 282 30.08 11.90 -17.55
CA GLU A 282 29.49 11.88 -18.90
C GLU A 282 28.21 12.74 -18.96
N VAL A 283 27.30 12.59 -17.97
CA VAL A 283 26.10 13.43 -17.87
C VAL A 283 26.47 14.91 -17.67
N ARG A 284 27.53 15.19 -16.90
CA ARG A 284 28.04 16.54 -16.68
C ARG A 284 28.59 17.17 -17.97
N GLN A 285 29.32 16.40 -18.77
CA GLN A 285 29.88 16.83 -20.06
C GLN A 285 28.78 17.06 -21.11
N GLN A 286 27.76 16.20 -21.15
CA GLN A 286 26.62 16.36 -22.07
C GLN A 286 25.72 17.54 -21.71
N HIS A 287 25.69 17.92 -20.42
CA HIS A 287 24.80 18.95 -19.89
C HIS A 287 25.54 19.99 -19.02
N PRO A 288 26.49 20.75 -19.59
CA PRO A 288 27.36 21.64 -18.82
C PRO A 288 26.60 22.80 -18.16
N LEU A 289 25.49 23.25 -18.76
CA LEU A 289 24.69 24.40 -18.32
C LEU A 289 23.52 24.05 -17.40
N LEU A 290 23.26 22.76 -17.12
CA LEU A 290 22.11 22.38 -16.30
C LEU A 290 22.34 22.69 -14.82
N SER A 291 21.24 23.09 -14.16
CA SER A 291 21.21 23.31 -12.71
C SER A 291 21.38 22.01 -11.94
N ARG A 292 21.89 22.11 -10.70
CA ARG A 292 22.09 20.97 -9.79
C ARG A 292 20.86 20.06 -9.70
N SER A 293 19.67 20.64 -9.54
CA SER A 293 18.42 19.88 -9.44
C SER A 293 18.07 19.12 -10.72
N LYS A 294 18.26 19.74 -11.89
CA LYS A 294 17.96 19.09 -13.17
C LYS A 294 18.96 17.99 -13.50
N LEU A 295 20.23 18.19 -13.12
CA LEU A 295 21.26 17.17 -13.25
C LEU A 295 20.98 15.95 -12.35
N ILE A 296 20.53 16.17 -11.11
CA ILE A 296 20.10 15.10 -10.18
C ILE A 296 18.90 14.33 -10.75
N GLU A 297 17.95 15.00 -11.39
CA GLU A 297 16.79 14.33 -12.01
C GLU A 297 17.21 13.37 -13.12
N ILE A 298 18.14 13.81 -13.99
CA ILE A 298 18.65 13.02 -15.12
C ILE A 298 19.45 11.80 -14.65
N CYS A 299 20.29 11.95 -13.62
CA CYS A 299 21.17 10.87 -13.14
C CYS A 299 20.82 10.37 -11.73
N SER A 300 19.53 10.37 -11.37
CA SER A 300 19.04 10.14 -10.00
C SER A 300 19.59 8.87 -9.32
N SER A 301 19.65 7.75 -10.04
CA SER A 301 20.18 6.48 -9.53
C SER A 301 21.68 6.56 -9.23
N THR A 302 22.46 7.19 -10.11
CA THR A 302 23.90 7.42 -9.95
C THR A 302 24.19 8.41 -8.82
N TYR A 303 23.43 9.51 -8.76
CA TYR A 303 23.52 10.50 -7.70
C TYR A 303 23.26 9.89 -6.31
N LEU A 304 22.14 9.16 -6.15
CA LEU A 304 21.79 8.54 -4.86
C LEU A 304 22.81 7.47 -4.42
N TRP A 305 23.45 6.79 -5.37
CA TRP A 305 24.50 5.84 -5.06
C TRP A 305 25.79 6.54 -4.61
N LEU A 306 26.25 7.56 -5.35
CA LEU A 306 27.45 8.33 -5.02
C LEU A 306 27.31 9.10 -3.70
N GLN A 307 26.15 9.69 -3.44
CA GLN A 307 25.87 10.40 -2.19
C GLN A 307 26.05 9.50 -0.96
N ARG A 308 25.72 8.21 -1.08
CA ARG A 308 25.83 7.23 0.02
C ARG A 308 27.24 6.66 0.19
N ASN A 309 28.03 6.61 -0.89
CA ASN A 309 29.30 5.87 -0.92
C ASN A 309 30.54 6.76 -1.06
N CYS A 310 30.41 7.98 -1.60
CA CYS A 310 31.48 8.94 -1.83
C CYS A 310 30.94 10.39 -1.92
N PRO A 311 30.42 10.95 -0.80
CA PRO A 311 29.76 12.25 -0.79
C PRO A 311 30.70 13.42 -1.14
N ASP A 312 31.95 13.38 -0.68
CA ASP A 312 32.91 14.48 -0.87
C ASP A 312 33.31 14.65 -2.34
N TRP A 313 33.59 13.53 -3.02
CA TRP A 313 33.85 13.51 -4.47
C TRP A 313 32.66 14.06 -5.25
N LEU A 314 31.45 13.65 -4.89
CA LEU A 314 30.23 14.09 -5.56
C LEU A 314 30.03 15.61 -5.40
N GLU A 315 30.28 16.17 -4.22
CA GLU A 315 30.15 17.61 -3.98
C GLU A 315 31.15 18.43 -4.80
N THR A 316 32.38 17.94 -4.99
CA THR A 316 33.40 18.61 -5.81
C THR A 316 33.03 18.67 -7.29
N HIS A 317 32.24 17.70 -7.79
CA HIS A 317 31.86 17.63 -9.21
C HIS A 317 30.45 18.14 -9.52
N LEU A 318 29.64 18.41 -8.50
CA LEU A 318 28.34 19.05 -8.69
C LEU A 318 28.53 20.52 -9.11
N PRO A 319 27.64 21.07 -9.95
CA PRO A 319 27.61 22.50 -10.14
C PRO A 319 27.45 23.18 -8.78
N PRO A 320 28.09 24.35 -8.59
CA PRO A 320 27.86 25.13 -7.40
C PRO A 320 26.35 25.26 -7.22
N PRO A 321 25.82 25.02 -6.01
CA PRO A 321 24.42 25.27 -5.74
C PRO A 321 24.10 26.64 -6.31
N ALA A 322 23.05 26.72 -7.14
CA ALA A 322 22.65 28.00 -7.73
C ALA A 322 22.67 29.02 -6.60
N SER A 323 23.62 29.97 -6.69
CA SER A 323 23.86 30.83 -5.55
C SER A 323 22.52 31.48 -5.23
N LYS A 324 22.13 31.50 -3.96
CA LYS A 324 21.03 32.34 -3.49
C LYS A 324 21.44 33.84 -3.58
N LYS A 325 22.05 34.24 -4.70
CA LYS A 325 22.23 35.62 -5.15
C LYS A 325 21.12 36.03 -6.13
N GLY A 326 19.95 35.40 -6.06
CA GLY A 326 18.73 36.19 -5.98
C GLY A 326 18.52 36.41 -4.50
N LYS A 327 18.72 37.65 -4.02
CA LYS A 327 18.59 38.13 -2.64
C LYS A 327 18.02 37.04 -1.70
N LYS A 328 18.80 36.63 -0.68
CA LYS A 328 18.15 36.56 0.62
C LYS A 328 17.56 37.97 0.78
N LEU A 329 16.27 38.15 0.44
CA LEU A 329 15.51 39.04 1.30
C LEU A 329 15.88 38.54 2.71
N PRO A 330 16.10 39.43 3.69
CA PRO A 330 15.99 38.98 5.08
C PRO A 330 14.76 38.08 5.07
N SER A 331 14.81 36.88 5.68
CA SER A 331 13.57 36.14 5.96
C SER A 331 12.62 37.25 6.35
N SER A 332 11.62 37.57 5.50
CA SER A 332 10.77 38.73 5.78
C SER A 332 10.40 38.42 7.18
N GLU A 333 10.90 39.22 8.13
CA GLU A 333 10.76 38.93 9.54
C GLU A 333 9.26 38.78 9.63
N VAL A 334 8.79 37.51 9.69
CA VAL A 334 7.46 37.24 9.14
C VAL A 334 6.63 38.02 10.09
N ASP A 335 6.04 39.10 9.61
CA ASP A 335 5.48 40.09 10.48
C ASP A 335 4.21 39.43 10.98
N TRP A 336 4.36 38.70 12.08
CA TRP A 336 3.32 37.85 12.61
C TRP A 336 2.17 38.72 13.03
N GLU A 337 2.44 39.95 13.46
CA GLU A 337 1.43 40.93 13.77
C GLU A 337 0.63 41.35 12.52
N LYS A 338 1.31 41.77 11.44
CA LYS A 338 0.62 42.08 10.17
C LYS A 338 -0.12 40.87 9.60
N ARG A 339 0.51 39.69 9.64
CA ARG A 339 -0.07 38.44 9.13
C ARG A 339 -1.25 37.97 9.97
N ASP A 340 -1.22 38.19 11.27
CA ASP A 340 -2.31 37.90 12.19
C ASP A 340 -3.49 38.85 11.96
N ILE A 341 -3.23 40.14 11.70
CA ILE A 341 -4.27 41.11 11.31
C ILE A 341 -4.93 40.72 9.98
N GLU A 342 -4.14 40.44 8.94
CA GLU A 342 -4.65 40.05 7.62
C GLU A 342 -5.43 38.74 7.69
N LEU A 343 -4.90 37.73 8.38
CA LEU A 343 -5.53 36.43 8.51
C LEU A 343 -6.79 36.47 9.39
N ALA A 344 -6.82 37.30 10.44
CA ALA A 344 -8.01 37.52 11.24
C ALA A 344 -9.16 38.11 10.40
N ALA A 345 -8.85 39.05 9.50
CA ALA A 345 -9.82 39.61 8.57
C ALA A 345 -10.32 38.56 7.55
N GLU A 346 -9.42 37.77 6.96
CA GLU A 346 -9.77 36.68 6.03
C GLU A 346 -10.64 35.61 6.71
N VAL A 347 -10.28 35.19 7.93
CA VAL A 347 -11.02 34.21 8.72
C VAL A 347 -12.42 34.73 9.05
N LYS A 348 -12.55 36.01 9.41
CA LYS A 348 -13.85 36.63 9.68
C LYS A 348 -14.72 36.65 8.43
N ALA A 349 -14.16 37.04 7.28
CA ALA A 349 -14.88 37.05 6.00
C ALA A 349 -15.33 35.64 5.59
N ALA A 350 -14.45 34.63 5.71
CA ALA A 350 -14.76 33.25 5.40
C ALA A 350 -15.86 32.68 6.33
N ALA A 351 -15.81 32.99 7.62
CA ALA A 351 -16.85 32.57 8.55
C ALA A 351 -18.23 33.19 8.21
N VAL A 352 -18.26 34.47 7.82
CA VAL A 352 -19.49 35.14 7.33
C VAL A 352 -19.99 34.50 6.05
N HIS A 353 -19.10 34.23 5.09
CA HIS A 353 -19.42 33.57 3.82
C HIS A 353 -20.00 32.16 4.02
N ILE A 354 -19.41 31.35 4.91
CA ILE A 354 -19.95 30.01 5.24
C ILE A 354 -21.34 30.14 5.89
N ARG A 355 -21.52 31.15 6.74
CA ARG A 355 -22.78 31.40 7.46
C ARG A 355 -23.89 31.91 6.53
N SER A 356 -23.56 32.62 5.45
CA SER A 356 -24.53 33.20 4.51
C SER A 356 -25.14 32.21 3.53
N ASN A 357 -24.79 30.92 3.59
CA ASN A 357 -25.40 29.89 2.75
C ASN A 357 -26.90 29.73 3.05
N LEU A 358 -27.74 30.25 2.15
CA LEU A 358 -29.20 30.25 2.26
C LEU A 358 -29.85 28.88 1.96
N ALA A 359 -29.19 28.04 1.15
CA ALA A 359 -29.77 26.78 0.66
C ALA A 359 -29.81 25.70 1.75
N SER A 360 -28.78 25.63 2.61
CA SER A 360 -28.74 24.78 3.79
C SER A 360 -27.64 25.26 4.74
N PRO A 361 -27.90 25.35 6.05
CA PRO A 361 -26.87 25.72 7.03
C PRO A 361 -25.68 24.77 6.99
N ILE A 362 -24.47 25.33 6.84
CA ILE A 362 -23.18 24.64 6.99
C ILE A 362 -22.54 25.11 8.29
N ARG A 363 -22.07 24.18 9.13
CA ARG A 363 -21.42 24.53 10.40
C ARG A 363 -20.10 25.25 10.15
N VAL A 364 -19.93 26.41 10.77
CA VAL A 364 -18.68 27.15 10.76
C VAL A 364 -17.71 26.44 11.71
N THR A 365 -16.68 25.80 11.14
CA THR A 365 -15.61 25.12 11.90
C THR A 365 -14.25 25.59 11.44
N VAL A 366 -13.22 25.46 12.28
CA VAL A 366 -11.82 25.79 11.91
C VAL A 366 -11.41 25.08 10.62
N SER A 367 -11.83 23.82 10.45
CA SER A 367 -11.54 23.05 9.24
C SER A 367 -12.26 23.58 8.00
N GLN A 368 -13.49 24.07 8.14
CA GLN A 368 -14.24 24.63 7.03
C GLN A 368 -13.70 26.00 6.62
N ILE A 369 -13.41 26.88 7.58
CA ILE A 369 -12.74 28.17 7.38
C ILE A 369 -11.38 27.97 6.71
N GLY A 370 -10.59 26.98 7.17
CA GLY A 370 -9.29 26.69 6.60
C GLY A 370 -9.32 26.18 5.16
N ARG A 371 -10.40 25.51 4.75
CA ARG A 371 -10.61 25.11 3.34
C ARG A 371 -11.05 26.29 2.48
N ASP A 372 -11.95 27.13 2.99
CA ASP A 372 -12.48 28.30 2.30
C ASP A 372 -11.38 29.34 2.01
N THR A 373 -10.52 29.60 3.00
CA THR A 373 -9.37 30.54 2.87
C THR A 373 -8.13 29.94 2.20
N GLY A 374 -8.09 28.61 2.02
CA GLY A 374 -6.86 27.90 1.59
C GLY A 374 -5.73 27.90 2.63
N LYS A 375 -5.98 28.34 3.87
CA LYS A 375 -4.98 28.47 4.95
C LYS A 375 -5.05 27.36 6.01
N TYR A 376 -5.67 26.21 5.69
CA TYR A 376 -5.88 25.09 6.61
C TYR A 376 -4.64 24.70 7.45
N ARG A 377 -3.45 24.68 6.83
CA ARG A 377 -2.21 24.35 7.55
C ARG A 377 -1.85 25.43 8.58
N SER A 378 -1.91 26.71 8.23
CA SER A 378 -1.56 27.81 9.14
C SER A 378 -2.47 27.86 10.36
N LEU A 379 -3.78 27.68 10.18
CA LEU A 379 -4.75 27.67 11.30
C LEU A 379 -4.55 26.48 12.26
N ARG A 380 -3.84 25.43 11.85
CA ARG A 380 -3.62 24.23 12.66
C ARG A 380 -2.23 24.12 13.26
N THR A 381 -1.20 24.54 12.52
CA THR A 381 0.21 24.34 12.92
C THR A 381 0.90 25.62 13.39
N GLN A 382 0.29 26.79 13.19
CA GLN A 382 0.91 28.10 13.48
C GLN A 382 0.00 28.99 14.33
N ILE A 383 -1.08 28.44 14.89
CA ILE A 383 -2.08 29.23 15.61
C ILE A 383 -1.53 29.91 16.88
N ASP A 384 -0.55 29.27 17.52
CA ASP A 384 0.13 29.81 18.70
C ASP A 384 0.87 31.13 18.44
N ARG A 385 1.12 31.46 17.15
CA ARG A 385 1.77 32.71 16.71
C ARG A 385 0.78 33.74 16.17
N LEU A 386 -0.52 33.48 16.28
CA LEU A 386 -1.60 34.25 15.64
C LEU A 386 -2.74 34.53 16.66
N PRO A 387 -2.48 35.33 17.71
CA PRO A 387 -3.44 35.54 18.80
C PRO A 387 -4.77 36.22 18.37
N LEU A 388 -4.74 37.17 17.45
CA LEU A 388 -5.95 37.83 16.93
C LEU A 388 -6.77 36.85 16.10
N THR A 389 -6.12 36.06 15.24
CA THR A 389 -6.77 35.00 14.46
C THR A 389 -7.38 33.95 15.38
N ALA A 390 -6.68 33.56 16.45
CA ALA A 390 -7.18 32.62 17.44
C ALA A 390 -8.44 33.16 18.14
N LYS A 391 -8.45 34.45 18.50
CA LYS A 391 -9.62 35.14 19.07
C LYS A 391 -10.81 35.15 18.10
N VAL A 392 -10.59 35.52 16.84
CA VAL A 392 -11.65 35.52 15.82
C VAL A 392 -12.18 34.11 15.56
N LEU A 393 -11.31 33.08 15.56
CA LEU A 393 -11.76 31.70 15.43
C LEU A 393 -12.63 31.29 16.62
N ALA A 394 -12.25 31.65 17.85
CA ALA A 394 -13.04 31.33 19.04
C ALA A 394 -14.42 32.02 19.02
N GLU A 395 -14.50 33.24 18.50
CA GLU A 395 -15.77 33.99 18.37
C GLU A 395 -16.67 33.48 17.22
N MET A 396 -16.07 33.03 16.11
CA MET A 396 -16.82 32.74 14.88
C MET A 396 -17.15 31.26 14.68
N VAL A 397 -16.37 30.34 15.28
CA VAL A 397 -16.59 28.90 15.20
C VAL A 397 -17.79 28.50 16.06
N GLU A 398 -18.73 27.81 15.45
CA GLU A 398 -19.94 27.39 16.16
C GLU A 398 -19.67 26.12 16.96
N THR A 399 -20.19 26.10 18.18
CA THR A 399 -20.42 24.87 18.95
C THR A 399 -21.44 23.96 18.25
N HIS A 400 -21.65 22.76 18.79
CA HIS A 400 -22.67 21.86 18.23
C HIS A 400 -24.09 22.39 18.50
N GLU A 401 -24.26 23.05 19.64
CA GLU A 401 -25.48 23.63 20.18
C GLU A 401 -25.90 24.87 19.38
N GLU A 402 -25.00 25.84 19.21
CA GLU A 402 -25.26 27.05 18.41
C GLU A 402 -25.61 26.72 16.95
N PHE A 403 -24.91 25.73 16.36
CA PHE A 403 -25.24 25.27 15.02
C PHE A 403 -26.62 24.59 14.96
N ALA A 404 -27.02 23.87 16.01
CA ALA A 404 -28.36 23.29 16.09
C ALA A 404 -29.44 24.37 16.16
N VAL A 405 -29.25 25.41 16.99
CA VAL A 405 -30.13 26.58 17.09
C VAL A 405 -30.28 27.26 15.72
N ARG A 406 -29.18 27.56 15.02
CA ARG A 406 -29.25 28.20 13.70
C ARG A 406 -29.99 27.36 12.65
N LYS A 407 -29.89 26.03 12.72
CA LYS A 407 -30.68 25.15 11.84
C LYS A 407 -32.18 25.24 12.14
N ILE A 408 -32.56 25.41 13.40
CA ILE A 408 -33.95 25.60 13.82
C ILE A 408 -34.47 26.93 13.29
N GLU A 409 -33.72 28.02 13.47
CA GLU A 409 -34.06 29.35 12.95
C GLU A 409 -34.23 29.34 11.42
N TRP A 410 -33.29 28.70 10.70
CA TRP A 410 -33.38 28.54 9.25
C TRP A 410 -34.61 27.73 8.83
N ALA A 411 -34.92 26.65 9.55
CA ALA A 411 -36.11 25.86 9.28
C ALA A 411 -37.40 26.67 9.53
N ALA A 412 -37.45 27.40 10.65
CA ALA A 412 -38.58 28.26 11.04
C ALA A 412 -38.81 29.37 10.01
N LYS A 413 -37.75 30.06 9.57
CA LYS A 413 -37.84 31.08 8.50
C LYS A 413 -38.44 30.50 7.22
N GLY A 414 -38.03 29.30 6.83
CA GLY A 414 -38.58 28.63 5.64
C GLY A 414 -40.04 28.20 5.77
N PHE A 415 -40.56 28.04 7.00
CA PHE A 415 -42.00 27.84 7.25
C PHE A 415 -42.75 29.17 7.29
N LEU A 416 -42.14 30.20 7.86
CA LEU A 416 -42.67 31.57 7.90
C LEU A 416 -42.91 32.11 6.48
N GLU A 417 -41.93 31.96 5.58
CA GLU A 417 -42.04 32.38 4.17
C GLU A 417 -43.19 31.68 3.43
N LYS A 418 -43.62 30.51 3.91
CA LYS A 418 -44.72 29.72 3.34
C LYS A 418 -46.04 29.90 4.08
N ASN A 419 -46.08 30.70 5.15
CA ASN A 419 -47.22 30.82 6.07
C ASN A 419 -47.77 29.48 6.56
N ILE A 420 -46.87 28.55 6.93
CA ILE A 420 -47.24 27.24 7.47
C ILE A 420 -46.85 27.20 8.94
N CYS A 421 -47.77 26.74 9.82
CA CYS A 421 -47.46 26.39 11.20
C CYS A 421 -47.08 24.91 11.28
N PRO A 422 -45.79 24.55 11.41
CA PRO A 422 -45.37 23.17 11.53
C PRO A 422 -45.62 22.64 12.95
N THR A 423 -45.79 21.32 13.06
CA THR A 423 -45.61 20.61 14.33
C THR A 423 -44.13 20.60 14.74
N GLN A 424 -43.84 20.41 16.02
CA GLN A 424 -42.46 20.31 16.54
C GLN A 424 -41.60 19.32 15.74
N TRP A 425 -42.18 18.16 15.39
CA TRP A 425 -41.50 17.14 14.62
C TRP A 425 -41.21 17.56 13.16
N GLN A 426 -42.13 18.27 12.51
CA GLN A 426 -41.92 18.80 11.16
C GLN A 426 -40.79 19.85 11.15
N LEU A 427 -40.74 20.71 12.18
CA LEU A 427 -39.67 21.69 12.37
C LEU A 427 -38.31 21.02 12.57
N GLN A 428 -38.22 20.06 13.50
CA GLN A 428 -37.00 19.30 13.78
C GLN A 428 -36.48 18.55 12.55
N ARG A 429 -37.39 17.88 11.81
CA ARG A 429 -37.07 17.16 10.58
C ARG A 429 -36.51 18.11 9.52
N ARG A 430 -37.14 19.28 9.32
CA ARG A 430 -36.67 20.32 8.39
C ARG A 430 -35.28 20.85 8.78
N ALA A 431 -35.05 21.05 10.08
CA ALA A 431 -33.76 21.45 10.66
C ALA A 431 -32.69 20.33 10.65
N LYS A 432 -33.01 19.14 10.10
CA LYS A 432 -32.14 17.95 10.08
C LYS A 432 -31.64 17.61 11.49
N LEU A 433 -32.54 17.65 12.48
CA LEU A 433 -32.29 17.22 13.85
C LEU A 433 -33.01 15.88 14.06
N SER A 434 -32.23 14.81 14.30
CA SER A 434 -32.78 13.48 14.61
C SER A 434 -33.41 13.49 15.99
N SER A 435 -34.59 12.87 16.15
CA SER A 435 -35.26 12.69 17.45
C SER A 435 -34.42 11.95 18.50
N GLN A 436 -33.42 11.19 18.06
CA GLN A 436 -32.47 10.47 18.93
C GLN A 436 -31.20 11.28 19.24
N SER A 437 -31.11 12.53 18.76
CA SER A 437 -29.94 13.38 18.99
C SER A 437 -29.93 13.88 20.43
N ARG A 438 -28.82 13.65 21.15
CA ARG A 438 -28.57 14.20 22.49
C ARG A 438 -28.70 15.73 22.53
N LEU A 439 -28.50 16.41 21.39
CA LEU A 439 -28.63 17.87 21.28
C LEU A 439 -30.06 18.37 21.51
N ILE A 440 -31.09 17.55 21.28
CA ILE A 440 -32.49 17.96 21.51
C ILE A 440 -32.80 18.09 23.00
N ALA A 441 -32.08 17.34 23.85
CA ALA A 441 -32.22 17.42 25.30
C ALA A 441 -31.45 18.60 25.92
N VAL A 442 -30.63 19.32 25.14
CA VAL A 442 -29.90 20.49 25.62
C VAL A 442 -30.88 21.66 25.77
N GLN A 443 -30.88 22.28 26.95
CA GLN A 443 -31.83 23.33 27.33
C GLN A 443 -31.92 24.46 26.28
N GLN A 444 -30.79 24.98 25.82
CA GLN A 444 -30.73 26.05 24.80
C GLN A 444 -31.39 25.64 23.46
N VAL A 445 -31.24 24.38 23.05
CA VAL A 445 -31.83 23.88 21.80
C VAL A 445 -33.33 23.67 21.97
N LYS A 446 -33.77 23.23 23.15
CA LYS A 446 -35.19 23.09 23.49
C LYS A 446 -35.91 24.44 23.47
N GLU A 447 -35.34 25.44 24.17
CA GLU A 447 -35.85 26.81 24.18
C GLU A 447 -35.94 27.40 22.77
N ALA A 448 -34.96 27.15 21.90
CA ALA A 448 -34.98 27.60 20.51
C ALA A 448 -36.09 26.93 19.67
N ILE A 449 -36.42 25.66 19.95
CA ILE A 449 -37.53 24.96 19.28
C ILE A 449 -38.86 25.55 19.74
N ASP A 450 -39.03 25.74 21.05
CA ASP A 450 -40.26 26.26 21.64
C ASP A 450 -40.52 27.72 21.17
N ALA A 451 -39.51 28.58 21.24
CA ALA A 451 -39.59 29.96 20.75
C ALA A 451 -39.88 30.05 19.24
N ALA A 452 -39.29 29.16 18.42
CA ALA A 452 -39.56 29.12 16.98
C ALA A 452 -41.02 28.73 16.67
N LEU A 453 -41.60 27.80 17.44
CA LEU A 453 -43.00 27.42 17.29
C LEU A 453 -43.94 28.54 17.75
N GLU A 454 -43.69 29.15 18.90
CA GLU A 454 -44.48 30.28 19.42
C GLU A 454 -44.49 31.48 18.44
N SER A 455 -43.34 31.80 17.85
CA SER A 455 -43.23 32.87 16.84
C SER A 455 -44.07 32.58 15.59
N LEU A 456 -44.08 31.32 15.13
CA LEU A 456 -44.85 30.90 13.95
C LEU A 456 -46.36 30.90 14.23
N VAL A 457 -46.79 30.51 15.43
CA VAL A 457 -48.20 30.54 15.85
C VAL A 457 -48.70 31.98 16.00
N SER A 458 -47.92 32.84 16.67
CA SER A 458 -48.28 34.25 16.89
C SER A 458 -48.45 35.01 15.56
N ARG A 459 -47.59 34.74 14.58
CA ARG A 459 -47.65 35.37 13.25
C ARG A 459 -48.82 34.89 12.40
N ALA A 460 -49.20 33.62 12.53
CA ALA A 460 -50.40 33.09 11.87
C ALA A 460 -51.67 33.76 12.42
N ALA A 461 -51.76 33.93 13.74
CA ALA A 461 -52.88 34.62 14.40
C ALA A 461 -53.03 36.08 13.96
N VAL A 462 -51.92 36.81 13.74
CA VAL A 462 -51.94 38.18 13.19
C VAL A 462 -52.38 38.19 11.72
N SER A 463 -51.94 37.23 10.90
CA SER A 463 -52.35 37.15 9.50
C SER A 463 -53.83 36.82 9.33
N ASP A 464 -54.41 36.05 10.26
CA ASP A 464 -55.83 35.73 10.27
C ASP A 464 -56.67 36.93 10.75
N ALA A 465 -56.15 37.72 11.70
CA ALA A 465 -56.79 38.98 12.14
C ALA A 465 -56.76 40.07 11.04
N GLU A 466 -55.66 40.20 10.29
CA GLU A 466 -55.55 41.13 9.15
C GLU A 466 -56.45 40.74 7.97
N LYS A 467 -56.67 39.44 7.74
CA LYS A 467 -57.65 38.98 6.75
C LYS A 467 -59.10 39.22 7.20
N SER A 468 -59.37 39.16 8.50
CA SER A 468 -60.71 39.46 9.05
C SER A 468 -61.06 40.94 8.97
N SER A 469 -60.12 41.86 9.24
CA SER A 469 -60.36 43.32 9.17
C SER A 469 -60.54 43.86 7.75
N VAL A 470 -59.90 43.23 6.76
CA VAL A 470 -60.11 43.53 5.33
C VAL A 470 -61.47 43.06 4.83
N ASN A 471 -62.06 42.03 5.47
CA ASN A 471 -63.40 41.55 5.14
C ASN A 471 -64.50 42.40 5.78
N ASP A 472 -64.31 42.90 7.02
CA ASP A 472 -65.25 43.83 7.66
C ASP A 472 -65.30 45.20 6.98
N SER A 473 -64.19 45.65 6.37
CA SER A 473 -64.14 46.90 5.59
C SER A 473 -64.89 46.83 4.26
N ARG A 474 -65.26 45.62 3.78
CA ARG A 474 -66.05 45.43 2.55
C ARG A 474 -67.56 45.36 2.81
N ASN A 475 -68.00 45.16 4.05
CA ASN A 475 -69.43 45.08 4.41
C ASN A 475 -70.03 46.43 4.85
N LEU A 476 -69.28 47.53 4.84
CA LEU A 476 -69.77 48.88 5.17
C LEU A 476 -70.11 49.74 3.92
N HIS A 477 -70.14 49.13 2.72
CA HIS A 477 -70.57 49.79 1.48
C HIS A 477 -71.81 49.17 0.81
N GLU A 478 -72.53 48.31 1.53
CA GLU A 478 -73.87 47.84 1.14
C GLU A 478 -74.89 48.07 2.27
N VAL A 479 -75.22 49.34 2.54
CA VAL A 479 -76.52 49.78 3.06
C VAL A 479 -76.88 51.13 2.44
#